data_AF-A0A1F2RWJ3-F1
#
_entry.id   AF-A0A1F2RWJ3-F1
#
_cell.length_a   1.000
_cell.length_b   1.000
_cell.length_c   1.000
_cell.angle_alpha   90.00
_cell.angle_beta   90.00
_cell.angle_gamma   90.00
#
_symmetry.space_group_name_H-M   'P 1'
#
loop_
_entity.id
_entity.type
_entity.pdbx_description
1 polymer ?
#
loop_
_entity_poly.entity_id
_entity_poly.type
_entity_poly.pdbx_seq_one_letter_code
_entity_poly.pdbx_strand_id
1 'polypeptide(L)'
;MRRSYLALVGLLLLVAGAPAAAQPAAPAGNAEAGKTHWALGNTSCRNCHGADGEGAFGPALAGRIDVTYERFRSYVRNPVGRMPAYVESELSDQEIADMAAYFSGLPPVQKPGAWRVELPKAASRGQQLAVAVIGCGQCHGETFETPRHGAAEVNGDFEWFKRMVYDHVAAQREQWKQLDPAIAPTTPRPAGPPGRNRVRMGSYSPQRLPEAVLKEIWTWAMEDLGKLVPLSARLTAGPQGPNGATYTVNVTNAGVKNRGLTAEEVTVEVELPENAVVVNATGAGYELRRDGASKMVAVWRVPRLAATEQQTLTVTLAQPAGRLRGMVHWAKPAVKADGEVMFELATGGRGRGGA
;
A
#
# COMPACT_ATOMS: atom_id res chain seq x y z
N MET A 1 -67.05 -66.62 -11.53
CA MET A 1 -67.46 -65.49 -10.67
C MET A 1 -66.31 -64.48 -10.67
N ARG A 2 -66.63 -63.22 -10.99
CA ARG A 2 -65.69 -62.14 -11.38
C ARG A 2 -64.85 -61.65 -10.20
N ARG A 3 -63.54 -61.45 -10.43
CA ARG A 3 -62.64 -60.71 -9.54
C ARG A 3 -62.55 -59.26 -10.00
N SER A 4 -62.84 -58.33 -9.09
CA SER A 4 -62.76 -56.89 -9.28
C SER A 4 -61.29 -56.43 -9.21
N TYR A 5 -60.86 -55.58 -10.14
CA TYR A 5 -59.64 -54.79 -10.02
C TYR A 5 -60.00 -53.31 -10.13
N LEU A 6 -59.74 -52.56 -9.06
CA LEU A 6 -59.86 -51.11 -9.00
C LEU A 6 -58.74 -50.48 -9.83
N ALA A 7 -59.09 -49.64 -10.80
CA ALA A 7 -58.15 -48.84 -11.57
C ALA A 7 -57.83 -47.55 -10.79
N LEU A 8 -56.56 -47.37 -10.42
CA LEU A 8 -56.03 -46.11 -9.92
C LEU A 8 -55.64 -45.23 -11.11
N VAL A 9 -56.33 -44.10 -11.28
CA VAL A 9 -55.98 -43.06 -12.25
C VAL A 9 -54.90 -42.18 -11.62
N GLY A 10 -53.68 -42.24 -12.15
CA GLY A 10 -52.57 -41.37 -11.76
C GLY A 10 -52.66 -40.01 -12.44
N LEU A 11 -52.74 -38.94 -11.63
CA LEU A 11 -52.72 -37.55 -12.08
C LEU A 11 -51.26 -37.14 -12.39
N LEU A 12 -50.92 -36.98 -13.67
CA LEU A 12 -49.64 -36.40 -14.11
C LEU A 12 -49.68 -34.87 -13.90
N LEU A 13 -48.93 -34.38 -12.92
CA LEU A 13 -48.65 -32.95 -12.74
C LEU A 13 -47.58 -32.51 -13.74
N LEU A 14 -47.99 -31.74 -14.75
CA LEU A 14 -47.11 -30.98 -15.63
C LEU A 14 -46.42 -29.87 -14.82
N VAL A 15 -45.14 -30.07 -14.50
CA VAL A 15 -44.27 -29.01 -13.96
C VAL A 15 -43.91 -28.09 -15.12
N ALA A 16 -44.57 -26.94 -15.20
CA ALA A 16 -44.21 -25.87 -16.13
C ALA A 16 -42.78 -25.38 -15.81
N GLY A 17 -41.85 -25.56 -16.76
CA GLY A 17 -40.48 -25.09 -16.64
C GLY A 17 -40.46 -23.56 -16.53
N ALA A 18 -39.91 -23.04 -15.44
CA ALA A 18 -39.63 -21.63 -15.30
C ALA A 18 -38.67 -21.19 -16.43
N PRO A 19 -38.89 -20.02 -17.06
CA PRO A 19 -37.95 -19.51 -18.06
C PRO A 19 -36.59 -19.30 -17.39
N ALA A 20 -35.56 -19.93 -17.95
CA ALA A 20 -34.18 -19.66 -17.55
C ALA A 20 -33.91 -18.17 -17.79
N ALA A 21 -33.63 -17.41 -16.73
CA ALA A 21 -33.25 -16.02 -16.83
C ALA A 21 -32.00 -15.92 -17.72
N ALA A 22 -32.12 -15.24 -18.86
CA ALA A 22 -31.00 -14.98 -19.74
C ALA A 22 -29.92 -14.24 -18.96
N GLN A 23 -28.69 -14.78 -18.94
CA GLN A 23 -27.57 -14.06 -18.36
C GLN A 23 -27.33 -12.77 -19.17
N PRO A 24 -27.05 -11.63 -18.51
CA PRO A 24 -26.72 -10.40 -19.22
C PRO A 24 -25.53 -10.65 -20.15
N ALA A 25 -25.63 -10.14 -21.37
CA ALA A 25 -24.55 -10.24 -22.35
C ALA A 25 -23.28 -9.57 -21.82
N ALA A 26 -22.12 -10.09 -22.23
CA ALA A 26 -20.83 -9.48 -21.92
C ALA A 26 -20.81 -7.99 -22.34
N PRO A 27 -20.31 -7.08 -21.48
CA PRO A 27 -20.14 -5.69 -21.87
C PRO A 27 -19.16 -5.58 -23.04
N ALA A 28 -19.41 -4.66 -23.96
CA ALA A 28 -18.47 -4.38 -25.04
C ALA A 28 -17.23 -3.69 -24.47
N GLY A 29 -16.04 -4.27 -24.67
CA GLY A 29 -14.78 -3.72 -24.17
C GLY A 29 -14.20 -2.61 -25.05
N ASN A 30 -13.65 -1.57 -24.44
CA ASN A 30 -12.87 -0.52 -25.09
C ASN A 30 -11.37 -0.65 -24.73
N ALA A 31 -10.52 -0.94 -25.73
CA ALA A 31 -9.10 -1.15 -25.52
C ALA A 31 -8.33 0.10 -25.04
N GLU A 32 -8.73 1.31 -25.44
CA GLU A 32 -8.10 2.55 -24.97
C GLU A 32 -8.45 2.83 -23.50
N ALA A 33 -9.71 2.61 -23.13
CA ALA A 33 -10.14 2.64 -21.74
C ALA A 33 -9.41 1.56 -20.94
N GLY A 34 -9.26 0.35 -21.49
CA GLY A 34 -8.54 -0.76 -20.88
C GLY A 34 -7.07 -0.45 -20.61
N LYS A 35 -6.38 0.17 -21.58
CA LYS A 35 -5.02 0.68 -21.39
C LYS A 35 -4.96 1.72 -20.27
N THR A 36 -5.97 2.59 -20.19
CA THR A 36 -6.06 3.61 -19.13
C THR A 36 -6.30 2.98 -17.76
N HIS A 37 -7.23 2.03 -17.64
CA HIS A 37 -7.45 1.26 -16.40
C HIS A 37 -6.23 0.43 -16.03
N TRP A 38 -5.42 -0.03 -16.99
CA TRP A 38 -4.16 -0.67 -16.67
C TRP A 38 -3.15 0.36 -16.13
N ALA A 39 -2.87 1.40 -16.91
CA ALA A 39 -1.82 2.36 -16.63
C ALA A 39 -2.09 3.21 -15.38
N LEU A 40 -3.34 3.67 -15.22
CA LEU A 40 -3.79 4.56 -14.15
C LEU A 40 -4.64 3.85 -13.11
N GLY A 41 -5.15 2.65 -13.42
CA GLY A 41 -6.23 2.09 -12.63
C GLY A 41 -5.72 1.48 -11.34
N ASN A 42 -6.07 2.15 -10.25
CA ASN A 42 -6.81 1.67 -9.08
C ASN A 42 -6.22 0.50 -8.26
N THR A 43 -5.59 -0.47 -8.90
CA THR A 43 -5.16 -1.77 -8.37
C THR A 43 -3.71 -2.04 -8.74
N SER A 44 -2.98 -2.69 -7.85
CA SER A 44 -1.56 -3.01 -8.05
C SER A 44 -1.32 -4.20 -9.01
N CYS A 45 -2.23 -4.48 -9.95
CA CYS A 45 -2.14 -5.62 -10.88
C CYS A 45 -0.81 -5.63 -11.66
N ARG A 46 -0.37 -4.45 -12.11
CA ARG A 46 0.90 -4.23 -12.81
C ARG A 46 2.13 -4.64 -12.02
N ASN A 47 2.07 -4.59 -10.69
CA ASN A 47 3.20 -4.99 -9.85
C ASN A 47 3.52 -6.49 -10.00
N CYS A 48 2.53 -7.32 -10.33
CA CYS A 48 2.74 -8.73 -10.62
C CYS A 48 2.82 -9.01 -12.12
N HIS A 49 1.94 -8.40 -12.91
CA HIS A 49 1.74 -8.73 -14.32
C HIS A 49 2.55 -7.87 -15.30
N GLY A 50 3.39 -6.96 -14.82
CA GLY A 50 4.22 -6.11 -15.67
C GLY A 50 3.56 -4.79 -16.08
N ALA A 51 4.37 -3.85 -16.55
CA ALA A 51 3.92 -2.50 -16.86
C ALA A 51 2.94 -2.47 -18.05
N ASP A 52 3.11 -3.38 -18.99
CA ASP A 52 2.38 -3.53 -20.24
C ASP A 52 1.60 -4.87 -20.29
N GLY A 53 1.53 -5.58 -19.17
CA GLY A 53 0.89 -6.90 -19.11
C GLY A 53 1.79 -8.03 -19.63
N GLU A 54 3.09 -7.79 -19.72
CA GLU A 54 4.11 -8.71 -20.22
C GLU A 54 4.42 -9.89 -19.28
N GLY A 55 3.87 -9.86 -18.08
CA GLY A 55 4.14 -10.83 -17.02
C GLY A 55 5.45 -10.52 -16.29
N ALA A 56 5.61 -11.08 -15.11
CA ALA A 56 6.84 -11.06 -14.33
C ALA A 56 6.71 -12.08 -13.19
N PHE A 57 6.13 -11.64 -12.08
CA PHE A 57 5.73 -12.52 -10.98
C PHE A 57 4.41 -13.23 -11.30
N GLY A 58 3.45 -12.47 -11.85
CA GLY A 58 2.23 -12.97 -12.44
C GLY A 58 2.41 -13.36 -13.91
N PRO A 59 1.52 -14.20 -14.46
CA PRO A 59 1.60 -14.59 -15.86
C PRO A 59 1.41 -13.38 -16.79
N ALA A 60 1.96 -13.47 -18.00
CA ALA A 60 1.66 -12.51 -19.07
C ALA A 60 0.16 -12.49 -19.36
N LEU A 61 -0.36 -11.31 -19.70
CA LEU A 61 -1.72 -11.03 -20.16
C LEU A 61 -1.71 -10.54 -21.62
N ALA A 62 -0.68 -9.78 -22.00
CA ALA A 62 -0.52 -9.21 -23.34
C ALA A 62 -0.46 -10.28 -24.45
N GLY A 63 -1.32 -10.14 -25.45
CA GLY A 63 -1.35 -10.95 -26.67
C GLY A 63 -1.71 -12.41 -26.45
N ARG A 64 -2.33 -12.74 -25.31
CA ARG A 64 -2.77 -14.09 -25.01
C ARG A 64 -4.18 -14.33 -25.54
N ILE A 65 -4.31 -15.34 -26.39
CA ILE A 65 -5.59 -15.73 -27.01
C ILE A 65 -6.64 -16.21 -25.99
N ASP A 66 -6.23 -16.59 -24.78
CA ASP A 66 -7.12 -17.02 -23.72
C ASP A 66 -7.64 -15.90 -22.81
N VAL A 67 -7.30 -14.63 -23.07
CA VAL A 67 -7.80 -13.48 -22.30
C VAL A 67 -9.12 -12.97 -22.90
N THR A 68 -10.15 -13.81 -22.88
CA THR A 68 -11.53 -13.37 -23.17
C THR A 68 -12.14 -12.68 -21.95
N TYR A 69 -13.19 -11.86 -22.15
CA TYR A 69 -13.88 -11.23 -21.03
C TYR A 69 -14.35 -12.24 -19.98
N GLU A 70 -14.99 -13.33 -20.39
CA GLU A 70 -15.58 -14.33 -19.49
C GLU A 70 -14.50 -15.02 -18.66
N ARG A 71 -13.40 -15.41 -19.31
CA ARG A 71 -12.29 -16.08 -18.63
C ARG A 71 -11.55 -15.11 -17.72
N PHE A 72 -11.26 -13.91 -18.20
CA PHE A 72 -10.58 -12.88 -17.42
C PHE A 72 -11.40 -12.48 -16.20
N ARG A 73 -12.70 -12.24 -16.37
CA ARG A 73 -13.64 -11.99 -15.27
C ARG A 73 -13.66 -13.14 -14.27
N SER A 74 -13.81 -14.37 -14.74
CA SER A 74 -13.86 -15.55 -13.86
C SER A 74 -12.62 -15.65 -12.99
N TYR A 75 -11.43 -15.45 -13.55
CA TYR A 75 -10.16 -15.43 -12.81
C TYR A 75 -10.05 -14.23 -11.85
N VAL A 76 -10.48 -13.04 -12.24
CA VAL A 76 -10.44 -11.84 -11.38
C VAL A 76 -11.36 -12.00 -10.16
N ARG A 77 -12.54 -12.60 -10.34
CA ARG A 77 -13.51 -12.83 -9.26
C ARG A 77 -13.14 -14.03 -8.40
N ASN A 78 -12.66 -15.11 -9.01
CA ASN A 78 -12.38 -16.40 -8.36
C ASN A 78 -11.01 -16.94 -8.79
N PRO A 79 -9.91 -16.27 -8.40
CA PRO A 79 -8.58 -16.65 -8.84
C PRO A 79 -8.12 -17.97 -8.21
N VAL A 80 -7.33 -18.70 -8.97
CA VAL A 80 -6.52 -19.82 -8.47
C VAL A 80 -5.11 -19.35 -8.14
N GLY A 81 -4.39 -20.11 -7.32
CA GLY A 81 -3.02 -19.79 -6.93
C GLY A 81 -2.94 -18.56 -6.04
N ARG A 82 -2.04 -17.62 -6.37
CA ARG A 82 -1.59 -16.54 -5.47
C ARG A 82 -2.31 -15.20 -5.70
N MET A 83 -3.12 -15.07 -6.75
CA MET A 83 -3.80 -13.82 -7.07
C MET A 83 -4.94 -13.54 -6.06
N PRO A 84 -5.07 -12.34 -5.51
CA PRO A 84 -6.21 -11.97 -4.68
C PRO A 84 -7.48 -11.80 -5.51
N ALA A 85 -8.64 -12.05 -4.91
CA ALA A 85 -9.94 -11.88 -5.55
C ALA A 85 -10.39 -10.43 -5.50
N TYR A 86 -10.99 -9.93 -6.59
CA TYR A 86 -11.51 -8.57 -6.67
C TYR A 86 -13.03 -8.58 -6.88
N VAL A 87 -13.74 -7.79 -6.07
CA VAL A 87 -15.20 -7.65 -6.12
C VAL A 87 -15.63 -6.49 -7.02
N GLU A 88 -16.91 -6.42 -7.39
CA GLU A 88 -17.46 -5.42 -8.33
C GLU A 88 -17.16 -3.97 -7.87
N SER A 89 -17.17 -3.71 -6.57
CA SER A 89 -16.86 -2.39 -6.01
C SER A 89 -15.39 -1.97 -6.15
N GLU A 90 -14.50 -2.92 -6.37
CA GLU A 90 -13.05 -2.70 -6.56
C GLU A 90 -12.67 -2.66 -8.04
N LEU A 91 -13.35 -3.47 -8.85
CA LEU A 91 -13.13 -3.56 -10.28
C LEU A 91 -14.44 -3.95 -10.95
N SER A 92 -15.00 -3.08 -11.80
CA SER A 92 -16.30 -3.33 -12.41
C SER A 92 -16.20 -4.26 -13.61
N ASP A 93 -17.32 -4.90 -13.96
CA ASP A 93 -17.38 -5.77 -15.13
C ASP A 93 -17.04 -5.04 -16.45
N GLN A 94 -17.38 -3.76 -16.57
CA GLN A 94 -16.98 -2.95 -17.74
C GLN A 94 -15.46 -2.74 -17.79
N GLU A 95 -14.80 -2.46 -16.66
CA GLU A 95 -13.34 -2.28 -16.64
C GLU A 95 -12.62 -3.60 -16.98
N ILE A 96 -13.18 -4.73 -16.55
CA ILE A 96 -12.67 -6.06 -16.92
C ILE A 96 -12.82 -6.28 -18.43
N ALA A 97 -13.96 -5.93 -19.02
CA ALA A 97 -14.17 -6.03 -20.47
C ALA A 97 -13.20 -5.13 -21.26
N ASP A 98 -13.01 -3.89 -20.81
CA ASP A 98 -12.07 -2.93 -21.38
C ASP A 98 -10.63 -3.46 -21.34
N MET A 99 -10.18 -3.99 -20.20
CA MET A 99 -8.84 -4.56 -20.05
C MET A 99 -8.65 -5.84 -20.88
N ALA A 100 -9.65 -6.72 -20.95
CA ALA A 100 -9.59 -7.91 -21.79
C ALA A 100 -9.44 -7.53 -23.28
N ALA A 101 -10.18 -6.51 -23.74
CA ALA A 101 -10.05 -5.96 -25.09
C ALA A 101 -8.66 -5.35 -25.33
N TYR A 102 -8.11 -4.63 -24.35
CA TYR A 102 -6.75 -4.09 -24.42
C TYR A 102 -5.70 -5.19 -24.58
N PHE A 103 -5.67 -6.17 -23.69
CA PHE A 103 -4.65 -7.23 -23.71
C PHE A 103 -4.72 -8.12 -24.94
N SER A 104 -5.94 -8.41 -25.41
CA SER A 104 -6.16 -9.19 -26.64
C SER A 104 -5.60 -8.49 -27.89
N GLY A 105 -5.48 -7.16 -27.87
CA GLY A 105 -4.93 -6.36 -28.96
C GLY A 105 -3.40 -6.19 -28.93
N LEU A 106 -2.73 -6.67 -27.88
CA LEU A 106 -1.27 -6.56 -27.74
C LEU A 106 -0.54 -7.72 -28.46
N PRO A 107 0.73 -7.57 -28.83
CA PRO A 107 1.53 -8.69 -29.34
C PRO A 107 1.80 -9.72 -28.23
N PRO A 108 1.90 -11.02 -28.56
CA PRO A 108 2.29 -12.04 -27.59
C PRO A 108 3.69 -11.79 -27.04
N VAL A 109 3.87 -12.03 -25.75
CA VAL A 109 5.16 -11.86 -25.07
C VAL A 109 5.91 -13.19 -24.99
N GLN A 110 7.16 -13.21 -25.47
CA GLN A 110 7.99 -14.42 -25.49
C GLN A 110 8.65 -14.72 -24.14
N LYS A 111 9.05 -13.69 -23.39
CA LYS A 111 9.72 -13.82 -22.11
C LYS A 111 9.11 -12.84 -21.09
N PRO A 112 8.69 -13.30 -19.90
CA PRO A 112 8.24 -12.41 -18.83
C PRO A 112 9.31 -11.41 -18.41
N GLY A 113 8.88 -10.25 -17.91
CA GLY A 113 9.74 -9.25 -17.31
C GLY A 113 10.37 -9.71 -16.00
N ALA A 114 11.28 -8.88 -15.47
CA ALA A 114 11.86 -9.10 -14.15
C ALA A 114 10.83 -8.82 -13.05
N TRP A 115 10.97 -9.49 -11.91
CA TRP A 115 10.15 -9.20 -10.74
C TRP A 115 10.45 -7.79 -10.22
N ARG A 116 9.45 -7.12 -9.68
CA ARG A 116 9.60 -5.77 -9.12
C ARG A 116 10.48 -5.80 -7.87
N VAL A 117 10.30 -6.83 -7.05
CA VAL A 117 11.08 -7.04 -5.83
C VAL A 117 11.72 -8.41 -5.92
N GLU A 118 13.06 -8.40 -5.96
CA GLU A 118 13.85 -9.62 -5.90
C GLU A 118 13.92 -10.14 -4.47
N LEU A 119 14.05 -11.45 -4.33
CA LEU A 119 14.25 -12.07 -3.03
C LEU A 119 15.71 -11.86 -2.57
N PRO A 120 15.94 -11.33 -1.36
CA PRO A 120 17.29 -11.23 -0.82
C PRO A 120 17.98 -12.59 -0.69
N LYS A 121 19.29 -12.65 -0.93
CA LYS A 121 20.06 -13.90 -0.87
C LYS A 121 19.96 -14.60 0.49
N ALA A 122 19.88 -13.82 1.58
CA ALA A 122 19.79 -14.32 2.95
C ALA A 122 18.36 -14.21 3.52
N ALA A 123 17.34 -14.31 2.67
CA ALA A 123 15.95 -14.15 3.10
C ALA A 123 15.53 -15.22 4.12
N SER A 124 14.94 -14.76 5.24
CA SER A 124 14.33 -15.65 6.22
C SER A 124 13.15 -16.42 5.61
N ARG A 125 12.70 -17.48 6.27
CA ARG A 125 11.54 -18.26 5.81
C ARG A 125 10.28 -17.39 5.62
N GLY A 126 9.97 -16.52 6.58
CA GLY A 126 8.84 -15.60 6.50
C GLY A 126 8.97 -14.60 5.34
N GLN A 127 10.19 -14.11 5.08
CA GLN A 127 10.46 -13.22 3.94
C GLN A 127 10.31 -13.94 2.61
N GLN A 128 10.81 -15.17 2.50
CA GLN A 128 10.60 -16.01 1.30
C GLN A 128 9.12 -16.22 1.02
N LEU A 129 8.34 -16.51 2.07
CA LEU A 129 6.89 -16.66 1.96
C LEU A 129 6.23 -15.37 1.46
N ALA A 130 6.55 -14.23 2.06
CA ALA A 130 5.95 -12.94 1.71
C ALA A 130 6.33 -12.44 0.31
N VAL A 131 7.62 -12.52 -0.05
CA VAL A 131 8.15 -11.89 -1.27
C VAL A 131 8.07 -12.81 -2.48
N ALA A 132 8.52 -14.06 -2.35
CA ALA A 132 8.73 -14.97 -3.48
C ALA A 132 7.61 -16.01 -3.63
N VAL A 133 7.04 -16.50 -2.52
CA VAL A 133 6.02 -17.53 -2.59
C VAL A 133 4.64 -16.92 -2.78
N ILE A 134 4.23 -15.93 -2.01
CA ILE A 134 2.88 -15.35 -2.13
C ILE A 134 2.88 -14.11 -3.04
N GLY A 135 3.99 -13.36 -3.07
CA GLY A 135 4.13 -12.18 -3.91
C GLY A 135 3.64 -10.89 -3.25
N CYS A 136 3.37 -10.90 -1.95
CA CYS A 136 3.00 -9.70 -1.19
C CYS A 136 4.10 -8.63 -1.30
N GLY A 137 5.37 -9.04 -1.35
CA GLY A 137 6.50 -8.13 -1.52
C GLY A 137 6.50 -7.36 -2.85
N GLN A 138 5.83 -7.86 -3.90
CA GLN A 138 5.73 -7.13 -5.16
C GLN A 138 4.94 -5.81 -5.00
N CYS A 139 4.09 -5.70 -3.98
CA CYS A 139 3.40 -4.46 -3.63
C CYS A 139 3.95 -3.79 -2.37
N HIS A 140 4.28 -4.58 -1.34
CA HIS A 140 4.64 -4.09 -0.01
C HIS A 140 6.15 -3.93 0.21
N GLY A 141 6.95 -4.14 -0.84
CA GLY A 141 8.40 -4.03 -0.77
C GLY A 141 9.06 -5.25 -0.13
N GLU A 142 10.39 -5.23 -0.13
CA GLU A 142 11.23 -6.30 0.40
C GLU A 142 11.04 -6.54 1.91
N THR A 143 10.80 -5.47 2.65
CA THR A 143 10.70 -5.44 4.12
C THR A 143 9.26 -5.29 4.63
N PHE A 144 8.26 -5.40 3.74
CA PHE A 144 6.86 -5.31 4.13
C PHE A 144 6.49 -3.99 4.82
N GLU A 145 6.95 -2.87 4.24
CA GLU A 145 6.88 -1.54 4.85
C GLU A 145 5.44 -1.09 5.15
N THR A 146 4.56 -1.07 4.14
CA THR A 146 3.21 -0.51 4.32
C THR A 146 2.35 -1.33 5.30
N PRO A 147 2.41 -2.68 5.35
CA PRO A 147 1.69 -3.42 6.38
C PRO A 147 2.27 -3.20 7.78
N ARG A 148 3.59 -3.00 7.92
CA ARG A 148 4.20 -2.68 9.22
C ARG A 148 3.75 -1.31 9.73
N HIS A 149 3.65 -0.31 8.84
CA HIS A 149 3.00 0.97 9.16
C HIS A 149 1.53 0.77 9.54
N GLY A 150 0.75 0.05 8.74
CA GLY A 150 -0.66 -0.20 9.00
C GLY A 150 -0.91 -0.90 10.35
N ALA A 151 -0.04 -1.83 10.74
CA ALA A 151 -0.10 -2.48 12.04
C ALA A 151 0.21 -1.49 13.18
N ALA A 152 1.18 -0.60 13.00
CA ALA A 152 1.51 0.42 13.99
C ALA A 152 0.45 1.51 14.12
N GLU A 153 -0.23 1.88 13.02
CA GLU A 153 -1.30 2.88 13.00
C GLU A 153 -2.41 2.55 14.01
N VAL A 154 -2.76 1.27 14.16
CA VAL A 154 -3.87 0.81 15.03
C VAL A 154 -3.42 -0.08 16.20
N ASN A 155 -2.11 -0.27 16.35
CA ASN A 155 -1.51 -1.32 17.18
C ASN A 155 -2.17 -2.70 16.94
N GLY A 156 -2.27 -3.06 15.66
CA GLY A 156 -2.89 -4.31 15.20
C GLY A 156 -2.10 -5.54 15.67
N ASP A 157 -2.81 -6.63 15.91
CA ASP A 157 -2.28 -7.95 16.23
C ASP A 157 -2.42 -8.91 15.03
N PHE A 158 -2.25 -10.20 15.28
CA PHE A 158 -2.40 -11.19 14.21
C PHE A 158 -3.84 -11.30 13.68
N GLU A 159 -4.86 -11.05 14.50
CA GLU A 159 -6.25 -11.03 14.05
C GLU A 159 -6.50 -9.84 13.11
N TRP A 160 -5.94 -8.66 13.44
CA TRP A 160 -5.91 -7.53 12.52
C TRP A 160 -5.25 -7.91 11.19
N PHE A 161 -4.13 -8.62 11.22
CA PHE A 161 -3.42 -9.00 10.00
C PHE A 161 -4.23 -9.98 9.14
N LYS A 162 -4.88 -10.97 9.75
CA LYS A 162 -5.79 -11.88 9.03
C LYS A 162 -6.91 -11.11 8.35
N ARG A 163 -7.52 -10.14 9.03
CA ARG A 163 -8.54 -9.28 8.43
C ARG A 163 -7.98 -8.47 7.26
N MET A 164 -6.79 -7.90 7.40
CA MET A 164 -6.14 -7.17 6.31
C MET A 164 -5.78 -8.04 5.11
N VAL A 165 -5.62 -9.36 5.27
CA VAL A 165 -5.30 -10.26 4.16
C VAL A 165 -6.56 -10.89 3.54
N TYR A 166 -7.48 -11.38 4.36
CA TYR A 166 -8.67 -12.11 3.89
C TYR A 166 -9.88 -11.22 3.60
N ASP A 167 -9.91 -10.01 4.15
CA ASP A 167 -11.01 -9.04 3.99
C ASP A 167 -10.46 -7.63 3.74
N HIS A 168 -9.37 -7.53 2.98
CA HIS A 168 -8.62 -6.28 2.81
C HIS A 168 -9.50 -5.11 2.35
N VAL A 169 -10.42 -5.39 1.42
CA VAL A 169 -11.32 -4.42 0.80
C VAL A 169 -12.18 -3.69 1.84
N ALA A 170 -12.67 -4.40 2.86
CA ALA A 170 -13.47 -3.81 3.94
C ALA A 170 -12.58 -3.35 5.11
N ALA A 171 -11.64 -4.18 5.54
CA ALA A 171 -10.75 -3.90 6.67
C ALA A 171 -9.92 -2.63 6.47
N GLN A 172 -9.39 -2.40 5.26
CA GLN A 172 -8.61 -1.20 4.96
C GLN A 172 -9.46 0.07 5.03
N ARG A 173 -10.70 0.02 4.52
CA ARG A 173 -11.64 1.15 4.61
C ARG A 173 -12.05 1.44 6.05
N GLU A 174 -12.24 0.41 6.86
CA GLU A 174 -12.54 0.56 8.29
C GLU A 174 -11.37 1.20 9.05
N GLN A 175 -10.13 0.79 8.77
CA GLN A 175 -8.95 1.41 9.36
C GLN A 175 -8.82 2.88 8.95
N TRP A 176 -8.98 3.22 7.67
CA TRP A 176 -8.87 4.60 7.21
C TRP A 176 -9.89 5.55 7.86
N LYS A 177 -11.08 5.07 8.23
CA LYS A 177 -12.07 5.87 8.98
C LYS A 177 -11.61 6.23 10.39
N GLN A 178 -10.63 5.51 10.94
CA GLN A 178 -10.08 5.76 12.28
C GLN A 178 -8.91 6.74 12.25
N LEU A 179 -8.29 6.97 11.09
CA LEU A 179 -7.19 7.92 10.95
C LEU A 179 -7.69 9.36 11.01
N ASP A 180 -6.86 10.26 11.53
CA ASP A 180 -7.16 11.68 11.56
C ASP A 180 -7.12 12.26 10.12
N PRO A 181 -8.22 12.83 9.59
CA PRO A 181 -8.25 13.36 8.23
C PRO A 181 -7.35 14.60 8.04
N ALA A 182 -6.96 15.28 9.13
CA ALA A 182 -6.05 16.42 9.09
C ALA A 182 -4.57 16.00 8.97
N ILE A 183 -4.25 14.73 9.25
CA ILE A 183 -2.89 14.20 9.18
C ILE A 183 -2.74 13.38 7.89
N ALA A 184 -1.63 13.60 7.17
CA ALA A 184 -1.32 12.77 6.01
C ALA A 184 -1.00 11.33 6.49
N PRO A 185 -1.65 10.30 5.93
CA PRO A 185 -1.33 8.92 6.29
C PRO A 185 0.03 8.52 5.71
N THR A 186 0.73 7.61 6.40
CA THR A 186 1.96 6.97 5.91
C THR A 186 1.66 5.75 5.05
N THR A 187 0.45 5.18 5.16
CA THR A 187 -0.05 4.15 4.24
C THR A 187 -0.66 4.76 2.97
N PRO A 188 -0.51 4.12 1.79
CA PRO A 188 -1.04 4.66 0.54
C PRO A 188 -2.55 4.89 0.60
N ARG A 189 -2.98 6.09 0.21
CA ARG A 189 -4.41 6.41 0.04
C ARG A 189 -5.02 5.60 -1.11
N PRO A 190 -6.38 5.46 -1.13
CA PRO A 190 -7.07 4.85 -2.25
C PRO A 190 -6.62 5.48 -3.58
N ALA A 191 -6.50 4.65 -4.61
CA ALA A 191 -6.08 5.08 -5.95
C ALA A 191 -7.27 5.15 -6.89
N GLY A 192 -7.12 5.99 -7.91
CA GLY A 192 -7.96 6.01 -9.09
C GLY A 192 -8.24 7.43 -9.57
N PRO A 193 -8.92 7.56 -10.72
CA PRO A 193 -9.40 8.86 -11.18
C PRO A 193 -10.40 9.47 -10.17
N PRO A 194 -10.64 10.80 -10.22
CA PRO A 194 -11.62 11.46 -9.37
C PRO A 194 -12.95 10.71 -9.32
N GLY A 195 -13.45 10.42 -8.11
CA GLY A 195 -14.67 9.63 -7.90
C GLY A 195 -14.47 8.12 -7.76
N ARG A 196 -13.25 7.60 -7.91
CA ARG A 196 -12.91 6.18 -7.70
C ARG A 196 -11.87 6.04 -6.58
N ASN A 197 -12.32 6.07 -5.32
CA ASN A 197 -11.47 5.85 -4.13
C ASN A 197 -11.32 4.34 -3.84
N ARG A 198 -10.54 3.63 -4.65
CA ARG A 198 -10.46 2.15 -4.59
C ARG A 198 -9.28 1.65 -3.78
N VAL A 199 -9.46 0.49 -3.14
CA VAL A 199 -8.37 -0.19 -2.46
C VAL A 199 -7.47 -0.81 -3.54
N ARG A 200 -6.16 -0.89 -3.26
CA ARG A 200 -5.16 -1.28 -4.26
C ARG A 200 -4.94 -2.80 -4.32
N MET A 201 -5.49 -3.55 -3.36
CA MET A 201 -5.34 -5.00 -3.20
C MET A 201 -6.70 -5.66 -2.96
N GLY A 202 -6.92 -6.82 -3.57
CA GLY A 202 -8.11 -7.64 -3.33
C GLY A 202 -7.99 -8.50 -2.06
N SER A 203 -8.90 -9.46 -1.90
CA SER A 203 -8.93 -10.36 -0.73
C SER A 203 -8.36 -11.74 -1.05
N TYR A 204 -7.56 -12.29 -0.14
CA TYR A 204 -7.06 -13.66 -0.22
C TYR A 204 -8.05 -14.66 0.37
N SER A 205 -7.96 -15.91 -0.07
CA SER A 205 -8.76 -17.01 0.47
C SER A 205 -7.95 -17.77 1.53
N PRO A 206 -8.51 -18.05 2.73
CA PRO A 206 -7.86 -18.88 3.74
C PRO A 206 -7.53 -20.30 3.26
N GLN A 207 -8.28 -20.80 2.28
CA GLN A 207 -8.03 -22.12 1.67
C GLN A 207 -6.77 -22.12 0.80
N ARG A 208 -6.45 -20.99 0.15
CA ARG A 208 -5.26 -20.84 -0.72
C ARG A 208 -4.05 -20.30 0.04
N LEU A 209 -4.29 -19.55 1.11
CA LEU A 209 -3.28 -18.99 1.99
C LEU A 209 -3.64 -19.33 3.43
N PRO A 210 -3.19 -20.50 3.96
CA PRO A 210 -3.55 -20.94 5.31
C PRO A 210 -2.98 -20.04 6.40
N GLU A 211 -3.66 -20.00 7.55
CA GLU A 211 -3.24 -19.16 8.68
C GLU A 211 -1.83 -19.46 9.20
N ALA A 212 -1.38 -20.71 9.14
CA ALA A 212 -0.02 -21.08 9.53
C ALA A 212 1.04 -20.33 8.70
N VAL A 213 0.81 -20.22 7.38
CA VAL A 213 1.68 -19.47 6.47
C VAL A 213 1.61 -17.98 6.78
N LEU A 214 0.42 -17.44 7.06
CA LEU A 214 0.29 -16.05 7.48
C LEU A 214 1.00 -15.76 8.80
N LYS A 215 0.99 -16.71 9.74
CA LYS A 215 1.65 -16.53 11.03
C LYS A 215 3.17 -16.46 10.85
N GLU A 216 3.75 -17.26 9.96
CA GLU A 216 5.18 -17.15 9.59
C GLU A 216 5.51 -15.78 8.98
N ILE A 217 4.67 -15.27 8.07
CA ILE A 217 4.85 -13.93 7.48
C ILE A 217 4.72 -12.84 8.55
N TRP A 218 3.72 -12.95 9.43
CA TRP A 218 3.48 -12.01 10.53
C TRP A 218 4.66 -11.97 11.50
N THR A 219 5.15 -13.13 11.94
CA THR A 219 6.28 -13.21 12.86
C THR A 219 7.50 -12.56 12.25
N TRP A 220 7.82 -12.85 10.99
CA TRP A 220 8.93 -12.16 10.32
C TRP A 220 8.71 -10.64 10.21
N ALA A 221 7.57 -10.19 9.69
CA ALA A 221 7.38 -8.77 9.39
C ALA A 221 7.16 -7.91 10.64
N MET A 222 6.39 -8.39 11.61
CA MET A 222 5.91 -7.56 12.73
C MET A 222 6.65 -7.82 14.03
N GLU A 223 7.10 -9.05 14.25
CA GLU A 223 7.79 -9.44 15.48
C GLU A 223 9.32 -9.37 15.28
N ASP A 224 9.85 -9.90 14.17
CA ASP A 224 11.29 -9.88 13.90
C ASP A 224 11.78 -8.54 13.36
N LEU A 225 11.15 -7.99 12.30
CA LEU A 225 11.52 -6.67 11.75
C LEU A 225 10.97 -5.51 12.57
N GLY A 226 9.84 -5.70 13.25
CA GLY A 226 9.18 -4.69 14.08
C GLY A 226 8.19 -3.81 13.32
N LYS A 227 7.08 -3.46 13.98
CA LYS A 227 6.07 -2.53 13.45
C LYS A 227 6.67 -1.12 13.31
N LEU A 228 6.45 -0.48 12.16
CA LEU A 228 6.99 0.83 11.86
C LEU A 228 6.05 1.92 12.38
N VAL A 229 6.49 2.73 13.36
CA VAL A 229 5.67 3.87 13.82
C VAL A 229 5.43 4.80 12.63
N PRO A 230 4.18 5.24 12.37
CA PRO A 230 3.84 6.01 11.17
C PRO A 230 4.27 7.48 11.31
N LEU A 231 5.57 7.71 11.44
CA LEU A 231 6.16 9.04 11.48
C LEU A 231 6.26 9.62 10.07
N SER A 232 6.00 10.91 9.95
CA SER A 232 6.23 11.69 8.75
C SER A 232 6.90 13.01 9.13
N ALA A 233 7.74 13.53 8.24
CA ALA A 233 8.43 14.79 8.46
C ALA A 233 8.32 15.70 7.23
N ARG A 234 8.04 16.98 7.46
CA ARG A 234 7.95 17.99 6.41
C ARG A 234 8.84 19.18 6.73
N LEU A 235 9.79 19.45 5.84
CA LEU A 235 10.68 20.60 5.91
C LEU A 235 10.23 21.70 4.95
N THR A 236 9.97 22.89 5.48
CA THR A 236 9.52 24.07 4.72
C THR A 236 10.35 25.30 5.03
N ALA A 237 10.58 26.14 4.02
CA ALA A 237 11.15 27.47 4.23
C ALA A 237 10.09 28.40 4.86
N GLY A 238 10.49 29.08 5.94
CA GLY A 238 9.74 30.17 6.55
C GLY A 238 10.13 31.54 5.99
N PRO A 239 9.61 32.64 6.58
CA PRO A 239 9.92 33.98 6.13
C PRO A 239 11.42 34.28 6.26
N GLN A 240 11.97 34.92 5.23
CA GLN A 240 13.32 35.49 5.26
C GLN A 240 13.24 36.86 5.95
N GLY A 241 14.15 37.08 6.91
CA GLY A 241 14.24 38.34 7.64
C GLY A 241 15.67 38.87 7.66
N PRO A 242 15.88 40.08 8.23
CA PRO A 242 17.20 40.66 8.38
C PRO A 242 18.18 39.80 9.21
N ASN A 243 17.65 38.86 10.00
CA ASN A 243 18.43 37.95 10.85
C ASN A 243 18.63 36.54 10.24
N GLY A 244 18.33 36.36 8.94
CA GLY A 244 18.54 35.11 8.22
C GLY A 244 17.26 34.43 7.73
N ALA A 245 17.39 33.18 7.30
CA ALA A 245 16.32 32.34 6.77
C ALA A 245 15.94 31.25 7.77
N THR A 246 14.66 31.20 8.16
CA THR A 246 14.14 30.19 9.08
C THR A 246 13.58 29.00 8.32
N TYR A 247 13.85 27.81 8.81
CA TYR A 247 13.36 26.54 8.28
C TYR A 247 12.57 25.82 9.36
N THR A 248 11.41 25.30 9.00
CA THR A 248 10.51 24.61 9.92
C THR A 248 10.45 23.13 9.55
N VAL A 249 10.69 22.26 10.52
CA VAL A 249 10.46 20.82 10.42
C VAL A 249 9.24 20.47 11.26
N ASN A 250 8.19 19.97 10.62
CA ASN A 250 7.04 19.39 11.29
C ASN A 250 7.17 17.87 11.27
N VAL A 251 7.29 17.25 12.43
CA VAL A 251 7.31 15.79 12.59
C VAL A 251 5.99 15.35 13.20
N THR A 252 5.27 14.46 12.53
CA THR A 252 3.91 14.06 12.90
C THR A 252 3.82 12.54 12.98
N ASN A 253 3.15 12.02 14.01
CA ASN A 253 2.79 10.61 14.12
C ASN A 253 1.35 10.41 13.62
N ALA A 254 1.18 9.72 12.49
CA ALA A 254 -0.10 9.50 11.83
C ALA A 254 -0.92 8.31 12.38
N GLY A 255 -0.56 7.78 13.55
CA GLY A 255 -1.31 6.70 14.19
C GLY A 255 -2.72 7.12 14.65
N VAL A 256 -3.60 6.14 14.84
CA VAL A 256 -4.94 6.35 15.40
C VAL A 256 -4.84 6.79 16.85
N LYS A 257 -5.53 7.87 17.20
CA LYS A 257 -5.54 8.43 18.56
C LYS A 257 -5.85 7.35 19.61
N ASN A 258 -5.05 7.30 20.68
CA ASN A 258 -5.14 6.34 21.79
C ASN A 258 -4.99 4.85 21.42
N ARG A 259 -4.64 4.52 20.17
CA ARG A 259 -4.44 3.14 19.71
C ARG A 259 -3.10 2.92 19.04
N GLY A 260 -2.71 3.83 18.16
CA GLY A 260 -1.47 3.75 17.40
C GLY A 260 -0.23 3.79 18.29
N LEU A 261 0.85 3.21 17.78
CA LEU A 261 2.10 3.14 18.50
C LEU A 261 2.70 4.54 18.74
N THR A 262 3.29 4.71 19.92
CA THR A 262 4.07 5.89 20.26
C THR A 262 5.53 5.66 19.87
N ALA A 263 6.15 6.63 19.22
CA ALA A 263 7.61 6.64 19.08
C ALA A 263 8.24 7.25 20.34
N GLU A 264 9.33 6.65 20.80
CA GLU A 264 10.10 7.17 21.93
C GLU A 264 11.56 7.33 21.53
N GLU A 265 12.22 8.29 22.18
CA GLU A 265 13.61 8.67 21.89
C GLU A 265 13.78 9.04 20.40
N VAL A 266 12.86 9.85 19.90
CA VAL A 266 12.84 10.34 18.52
C VAL A 266 13.97 11.35 18.35
N THR A 267 14.80 11.15 17.34
CA THR A 267 15.86 12.08 16.95
C THR A 267 15.54 12.62 15.57
N VAL A 268 15.54 13.94 15.45
CA VAL A 268 15.34 14.66 14.19
C VAL A 268 16.64 15.34 13.83
N GLU A 269 17.14 15.10 12.62
CA GLU A 269 18.39 15.68 12.14
C GLU A 269 18.16 16.46 10.85
N VAL A 270 18.79 17.62 10.72
CA VAL A 270 18.84 18.39 9.48
C VAL A 270 20.29 18.69 9.14
N GLU A 271 20.73 18.19 7.99
CA GLU A 271 22.04 18.46 7.43
C GLU A 271 22.11 19.93 6.97
N LEU A 272 23.07 20.68 7.51
CA LEU A 272 23.27 22.08 7.14
C LEU A 272 24.33 22.22 6.04
N PRO A 273 24.25 23.28 5.22
CA PRO A 273 25.31 23.59 4.25
C PRO A 273 26.68 23.73 4.92
N GLU A 274 27.73 23.53 4.14
CA GLU A 274 29.09 23.74 4.62
C GLU A 274 29.27 25.18 5.10
N ASN A 275 29.91 25.34 6.27
CA ASN A 275 30.12 26.65 6.91
C ASN A 275 28.81 27.41 7.25
N ALA A 276 27.66 26.73 7.32
CA ALA A 276 26.41 27.34 7.74
C ALA A 276 26.50 27.84 9.19
N VAL A 277 26.05 29.08 9.40
CA VAL A 277 25.95 29.70 10.72
C VAL A 277 24.51 29.63 11.19
N VAL A 278 24.24 28.88 12.25
CA VAL A 278 22.94 28.86 12.91
C VAL A 278 22.82 30.09 13.82
N VAL A 279 21.79 30.90 13.59
CA VAL A 279 21.50 32.13 14.34
C VAL A 279 20.55 31.84 15.50
N ASN A 280 19.58 30.96 15.27
CA ASN A 280 18.57 30.59 16.26
C ASN A 280 18.03 29.19 15.97
N ALA A 281 17.48 28.53 16.98
CA ALA A 281 16.71 27.30 16.82
C ALA A 281 15.66 27.17 17.92
N THR A 282 14.54 26.52 17.62
CA THR A 282 13.50 26.20 18.60
C THR A 282 13.16 24.71 18.57
N GLY A 283 12.62 24.22 19.68
CA GLY A 283 12.27 22.82 19.89
C GLY A 283 13.07 22.21 21.05
N ALA A 284 12.43 21.36 21.84
CA ALA A 284 13.08 20.70 22.97
C ALA A 284 14.22 19.79 22.51
N GLY A 285 15.27 19.68 23.34
CA GLY A 285 16.40 18.79 23.07
C GLY A 285 17.25 19.19 21.86
N TYR A 286 17.22 20.47 21.46
CA TYR A 286 18.05 20.98 20.38
C TYR A 286 19.54 20.96 20.74
N GLU A 287 20.37 20.47 19.82
CA GLU A 287 21.82 20.57 19.85
C GLU A 287 22.36 20.77 18.42
N LEU A 288 23.54 21.38 18.32
CA LEU A 288 24.25 21.51 17.06
C LEU A 288 25.45 20.54 17.08
N ARG A 289 25.38 19.49 16.26
CA ARG A 289 26.40 18.44 16.19
C ARG A 289 27.33 18.70 15.01
N ARG A 290 28.64 18.53 15.23
CA ARG A 290 29.63 18.57 14.14
C ARG A 290 29.65 17.22 13.40
N ASP A 291 29.64 17.27 12.08
CA ASP A 291 29.82 16.11 11.20
C ASP A 291 31.02 16.36 10.27
N GLY A 292 32.14 15.70 10.53
CA GLY A 292 33.40 15.97 9.84
C GLY A 292 34.01 17.35 10.15
N ALA A 293 34.72 17.93 9.17
CA ALA A 293 35.53 19.14 9.40
C ALA A 293 34.69 20.43 9.46
N SER A 294 33.74 20.60 8.54
CA SER A 294 33.06 21.88 8.25
C SER A 294 31.53 21.78 8.17
N LYS A 295 30.95 20.57 8.29
CA LYS A 295 29.49 20.39 8.29
C LYS A 295 28.95 20.35 9.72
N MET A 296 27.78 20.95 9.88
CA MET A 296 27.02 20.92 11.11
C MET A 296 25.67 20.27 10.83
N VAL A 297 25.13 19.60 11.84
CA VAL A 297 23.82 18.96 11.82
C VAL A 297 23.01 19.55 12.96
N ALA A 298 21.86 20.13 12.63
CA ALA A 298 20.89 20.54 13.63
C ALA A 298 20.14 19.29 14.11
N VAL A 299 20.22 18.98 15.40
CA VAL A 299 19.67 17.77 15.99
C VAL A 299 18.65 18.15 17.05
N TRP A 300 17.51 17.48 17.09
CA TRP A 300 16.53 17.58 18.17
C TRP A 300 16.24 16.20 18.74
N ARG A 301 16.25 16.10 20.08
CA ARG A 301 15.87 14.89 20.82
C ARG A 301 14.49 15.07 21.45
N VAL A 302 13.50 14.40 20.87
CA VAL A 302 12.11 14.38 21.32
C VAL A 302 11.89 13.08 22.11
N PRO A 303 11.68 13.15 23.44
CA PRO A 303 11.59 11.94 24.27
C PRO A 303 10.44 11.00 23.88
N ARG A 304 9.32 11.57 23.40
CA ARG A 304 8.09 10.84 23.10
C ARG A 304 7.27 11.57 22.05
N LEU A 305 6.67 10.82 21.13
CA LEU A 305 5.72 11.32 20.13
C LEU A 305 4.56 10.32 19.95
N ALA A 306 3.47 10.55 20.68
CA ALA A 306 2.29 9.69 20.66
C ALA A 306 1.48 9.84 19.36
N ALA A 307 0.57 8.89 19.11
CA ALA A 307 -0.32 8.93 17.95
C ALA A 307 -1.08 10.25 17.87
N THR A 308 -1.18 10.84 16.68
CA THR A 308 -1.77 12.16 16.36
C THR A 308 -1.00 13.39 16.88
N GLU A 309 0.11 13.21 17.61
CA GLU A 309 0.93 14.33 18.05
C GLU A 309 1.85 14.84 16.92
N GLN A 310 2.18 16.12 17.02
CA GLN A 310 3.11 16.80 16.14
C GLN A 310 4.14 17.58 16.95
N GLN A 311 5.39 17.59 16.48
CA GLN A 311 6.45 18.49 16.94
C GLN A 311 6.81 19.47 15.83
N THR A 312 6.86 20.75 16.19
CA THR A 312 7.28 21.83 15.30
C THR A 312 8.64 22.34 15.75
N LEU A 313 9.66 22.10 14.92
CA LEU A 313 11.05 22.43 15.19
C LEU A 313 11.50 23.50 14.20
N THR A 314 12.37 24.42 14.63
CA THR A 314 12.89 25.44 13.72
C THR A 314 14.39 25.62 13.83
N VAL A 315 15.04 25.91 12.70
CA VAL A 315 16.43 26.36 12.62
C VAL A 315 16.53 27.58 11.72
N THR A 316 17.17 28.64 12.19
CA THR A 316 17.42 29.88 11.44
C THR A 316 18.88 29.94 11.06
N LEU A 317 19.15 30.02 9.76
CA LEU A 317 20.50 30.15 9.21
C LEU A 317 20.78 31.60 8.83
N ALA A 318 21.99 32.08 9.10
CA ALA A 318 22.41 33.45 8.75
C ALA A 318 22.32 33.70 7.24
N GLN A 319 22.60 32.66 6.43
CA GLN A 319 22.47 32.67 4.98
C GLN A 319 21.40 31.66 4.54
N PRO A 320 20.59 31.99 3.53
CA PRO A 320 19.59 31.06 3.00
C PRO A 320 20.24 29.83 2.35
N ALA A 321 19.75 28.66 2.71
CA ALA A 321 20.02 27.39 2.05
C ALA A 321 18.96 27.09 0.97
N GLY A 322 19.40 26.83 -0.26
CA GLY A 322 18.53 26.42 -1.37
C GLY A 322 18.16 24.93 -1.33
N ARG A 323 18.88 24.12 -0.56
CA ARG A 323 18.63 22.69 -0.36
C ARG A 323 18.95 22.34 1.07
N LEU A 324 18.04 21.60 1.71
CA LEU A 324 18.26 20.98 3.01
C LEU A 324 17.67 19.58 2.96
N ARG A 325 18.29 18.67 3.69
CA ARG A 325 17.87 17.29 3.87
C ARG A 325 17.92 16.97 5.34
N GLY A 326 17.11 16.01 5.74
CA GLY A 326 17.09 15.55 7.11
C GLY A 326 16.53 14.15 7.21
N MET A 327 16.61 13.63 8.42
CA MET A 327 16.10 12.33 8.78
C MET A 327 15.44 12.38 10.15
N VAL A 328 14.42 11.54 10.33
CA VAL A 328 13.85 11.24 11.63
C VAL A 328 14.10 9.77 11.92
N HIS A 329 14.59 9.43 13.09
CA HIS A 329 14.67 8.05 13.56
C HIS A 329 14.22 7.95 15.02
N TRP A 330 13.94 6.75 15.51
CA TRP A 330 13.47 6.51 16.88
C TRP A 330 14.09 5.25 17.47
N ALA A 331 14.19 5.16 18.80
CA ALA A 331 14.72 3.97 19.45
C ALA A 331 13.63 2.93 19.77
N LYS A 332 12.42 3.39 20.14
CA LYS A 332 11.32 2.50 20.54
C LYS A 332 9.99 2.82 19.84
N PRO A 333 9.20 1.80 19.49
CA PRO A 333 9.58 0.38 19.48
C PRO A 333 10.73 0.12 18.50
N ALA A 334 11.60 -0.83 18.87
CA ALA A 334 12.77 -1.15 18.07
C ALA A 334 12.36 -1.82 16.75
N VAL A 335 13.03 -1.45 15.67
CA VAL A 335 12.84 -2.02 14.33
C VAL A 335 14.19 -2.41 13.76
N LYS A 336 14.25 -3.51 13.01
CA LYS A 336 15.49 -3.99 12.38
C LYS A 336 15.68 -3.49 10.95
N ALA A 337 14.64 -2.87 10.37
CA ALA A 337 14.66 -2.29 9.04
C ALA A 337 13.70 -1.10 8.97
N ASP A 338 14.09 -0.08 8.20
CA ASP A 338 13.27 1.10 7.86
C ASP A 338 12.89 1.98 9.06
N GLY A 339 13.76 2.04 10.08
CA GLY A 339 13.60 2.89 11.27
C GLY A 339 13.93 4.37 11.05
N GLU A 340 13.95 4.81 9.80
CA GLU A 340 14.38 6.14 9.39
C GLU A 340 13.41 6.74 8.37
N VAL A 341 13.04 8.01 8.56
CA VAL A 341 12.18 8.77 7.65
C VAL A 341 12.99 9.93 7.08
N MET A 342 13.37 9.82 5.81
CA MET A 342 14.07 10.87 5.10
C MET A 342 13.11 11.99 4.67
N PHE A 343 13.56 13.23 4.76
CA PHE A 343 12.82 14.40 4.28
C PHE A 343 13.75 15.43 3.66
N GLU A 344 13.22 16.26 2.78
CA GLU A 344 13.97 17.36 2.17
C GLU A 344 13.13 18.63 2.06
N LEU A 345 13.82 19.75 1.86
CA LEU A 345 13.19 21.06 1.74
C LEU A 345 12.21 21.06 0.58
N ALA A 346 10.94 21.33 0.88
CA ALA A 346 9.90 21.42 -0.13
C ALA A 346 10.26 22.53 -1.14
N THR A 347 10.51 22.15 -2.39
CA THR A 347 10.66 23.11 -3.48
C THR A 347 9.32 23.79 -3.71
N GLY A 348 9.25 25.11 -3.63
CA GLY A 348 8.04 25.87 -3.94
C GLY A 348 7.64 25.68 -5.40
N GLY A 349 6.84 24.66 -5.70
CA GLY A 349 6.44 24.31 -7.05
C GLY A 349 5.47 23.14 -7.07
N ARG A 350 4.22 23.45 -7.42
CA ARG A 350 3.08 22.58 -7.81
C ARG A 350 3.32 21.08 -7.64
N GLY A 351 2.54 20.47 -6.74
CA GLY A 351 2.44 19.03 -6.60
C GLY A 351 2.28 18.33 -7.96
N ARG A 352 3.35 17.65 -8.37
CA ARG A 352 3.27 16.53 -9.29
C ARG A 352 3.30 15.27 -8.43
N GLY A 353 2.25 14.48 -8.56
CA GLY A 353 2.17 13.15 -7.98
C GLY A 353 3.23 12.20 -8.55
N GLY A 354 3.51 11.17 -7.77
CA GLY A 354 4.33 10.01 -8.11
C GLY A 354 4.56 9.22 -6.81
N ALA A 355 4.38 7.91 -6.75
CA ALA A 355 4.03 6.91 -7.75
C ALA A 355 3.20 5.80 -7.08
#